data_AF-W7YUT3-F1
#
_entry.id   AF-W7YUT3-F1
#
_cell.length_a   1.000
_cell.length_b   1.000
_cell.length_c   1.000
_cell.angle_alpha   90.00
_cell.angle_beta   90.00
_cell.angle_gamma   90.00
#
_symmetry.space_group_name_H-M   'P 1'
#
loop_
_entity.id
_entity.type
_entity.pdbx_description
1 polymer ?
#
loop_
_entity_poly.entity_id
_entity_poly.type
_entity_poly.pdbx_seq_one_letter_code
_entity_poly.pdbx_strand_id
1 'polypeptide(L)'
;MMKNVYKTKVAALLTVSAMLAAGCSTSTSGSVKDTSSSSTATTNTSSTDANKANAQLAGLKLDDLVKYDADDTKVNWDAEKSTSITLSGAGANVVKGSGAKVDGSVITISSAGTYVLSGKLSDGSIVIDAGDDDIVHLVLNGAQIQSSTSSAIHVKGAGKTVLTLSEGTENVISDGKTYTGQESAKDGPTAAIYSKDDLTINGTGKLSVQGNFKDGITSKDDLKIVSGTLNITAADDGIVGRDLTAVKEGNITIQAGGDGIKSTNDSGTDKGYLVIGAGAFVIDAGSDGLQAATSMLINGGSYNLRTGGGNAKAEPHKEEQPPQRPDAQGQTKSKENEQATPSTANTSKSTDSAQADSEDSETPSTKGLKAASGISITNGIFNIDSAMIRYTVTAV
;
A
#
# COMPACT_ATOMS: atom_id res chain seq x y z
N MET A 1 40.74 32.68 0.83
CA MET A 1 39.66 33.59 0.40
C MET A 1 38.60 32.70 -0.26
N MET A 2 37.34 32.58 0.13
CA MET A 2 36.48 33.17 1.16
C MET A 2 35.75 32.02 1.87
N LYS A 3 35.56 32.13 3.19
CA LYS A 3 34.75 31.22 4.01
C LYS A 3 33.31 31.70 3.97
N ASN A 4 32.35 30.84 3.66
CA ASN A 4 30.94 31.11 3.96
C ASN A 4 30.46 30.19 5.08
N VAL A 5 30.25 30.82 6.23
CA VAL A 5 29.68 30.26 7.46
C VAL A 5 28.18 30.50 7.41
N TYR A 6 27.37 29.45 7.36
CA TYR A 6 25.92 29.58 7.57
C TYR A 6 25.58 29.26 9.02
N LYS A 7 25.00 30.26 9.68
CA LYS A 7 24.65 30.31 11.08
C LYS A 7 23.38 29.50 11.34
N THR A 8 23.48 28.58 12.28
CA THR A 8 22.39 27.89 12.97
C THR A 8 21.44 28.91 13.60
N LYS A 9 20.14 28.80 13.34
CA LYS A 9 19.09 29.44 14.15
C LYS A 9 18.21 28.37 14.76
N VAL A 10 18.54 28.03 16.00
CA VAL A 10 17.65 27.37 16.96
C VAL A 10 16.63 28.41 17.41
N ALA A 11 15.34 28.11 17.27
CA ALA A 11 14.27 28.84 17.94
C ALA A 11 13.35 27.81 18.62
N ALA A 12 13.64 27.57 19.90
CA ALA A 12 12.71 26.97 20.84
C ALA A 12 11.61 27.99 21.14
N LEU A 13 10.35 27.60 21.05
CA LEU A 13 9.24 28.34 21.63
C LEU A 13 8.35 27.38 22.41
N LEU A 14 8.44 27.50 23.73
CA LEU A 14 7.72 26.72 24.72
C LEU A 14 7.09 27.74 25.66
N THR A 15 5.80 28.04 25.51
CA THR A 15 5.00 28.71 26.54
C THR A 15 3.53 28.32 26.46
N VAL A 16 3.15 27.58 27.50
CA VAL A 16 1.83 27.43 28.12
C VAL A 16 1.10 28.77 28.26
N SER A 17 -0.22 28.83 28.01
CA SER A 17 -1.26 29.11 29.03
C SER A 17 -2.63 29.53 28.46
N ALA A 18 -3.65 29.25 29.28
CA ALA A 18 -4.96 29.91 29.42
C ALA A 18 -6.14 29.43 28.55
N MET A 19 -6.90 28.52 29.18
CA MET A 19 -8.35 28.42 29.06
C MET A 19 -9.02 29.78 29.27
N LEU A 20 -9.97 30.15 28.39
CA LEU A 20 -11.14 30.96 28.75
C LEU A 20 -12.33 30.53 27.91
N ALA A 21 -13.32 29.98 28.61
CA ALA A 21 -14.70 29.87 28.16
C ALA A 21 -15.45 31.17 28.48
N ALA A 22 -16.31 31.61 27.55
CA ALA A 22 -17.59 32.33 27.72
C ALA A 22 -17.81 33.31 26.57
N GLY A 23 -18.97 33.24 25.91
CA GLY A 23 -19.36 34.23 24.90
C GLY A 23 -20.54 33.83 24.03
N CYS A 24 -21.67 33.52 24.66
CA CYS A 24 -22.96 33.29 24.03
C CYS A 24 -23.43 34.55 23.25
N SER A 25 -23.90 34.40 22.02
CA SER A 25 -24.89 35.32 21.45
C SER A 25 -26.02 34.51 20.82
N THR A 26 -27.17 34.61 21.46
CA THR A 26 -28.44 34.01 21.09
C THR A 26 -29.07 34.79 19.94
N SER A 27 -29.68 34.06 19.01
CA SER A 27 -30.81 34.57 18.21
C SER A 27 -31.92 33.53 18.31
N THR A 28 -32.92 33.87 19.11
CA THR A 28 -34.12 33.08 19.37
C THR A 28 -35.20 33.41 18.35
N SER A 29 -35.81 32.38 17.76
CA SER A 29 -37.23 32.29 17.40
C SER A 29 -37.49 30.85 16.91
N GLY A 30 -38.40 30.00 17.39
CA GLY A 30 -39.42 30.04 18.44
C GLY A 30 -40.30 28.79 18.26
N SER A 31 -40.47 28.00 19.35
CA SER A 31 -41.43 26.91 19.66
C SER A 31 -41.71 25.78 18.63
N VAL A 32 -41.78 24.48 18.97
CA VAL A 32 -42.60 23.85 20.03
C VAL A 32 -41.92 22.59 20.59
N LYS A 33 -42.18 22.36 21.88
CA LYS A 33 -41.80 21.24 22.77
C LYS A 33 -42.41 19.91 22.33
N ASP A 34 -41.62 18.84 22.35
CA ASP A 34 -42.05 17.58 22.99
C ASP A 34 -40.84 16.79 23.52
N THR A 35 -40.98 16.35 24.76
CA THR A 35 -39.95 15.66 25.55
C THR A 35 -40.18 14.15 25.45
N SER A 36 -39.15 13.39 25.07
CA SER A 36 -38.95 12.00 25.54
C SER A 36 -37.50 11.58 25.33
N SER A 37 -36.81 11.34 26.43
CA SER A 37 -35.41 10.91 26.50
C SER A 37 -35.28 9.44 26.12
N SER A 38 -34.40 9.15 25.17
CA SER A 38 -33.73 7.84 25.03
C SER A 38 -32.33 8.07 24.49
N SER A 39 -31.34 7.81 25.33
CA SER A 39 -29.92 7.91 25.04
C SER A 39 -29.50 6.83 24.04
N THR A 40 -29.21 7.23 22.80
CA THR A 40 -28.46 6.41 21.85
C THR A 40 -27.16 7.14 21.54
N ALA A 41 -26.04 6.48 21.78
CA ALA A 41 -24.71 6.98 21.48
C ALA A 41 -24.58 7.18 19.96
N THR A 42 -24.65 8.44 19.53
CA THR A 42 -24.31 8.85 18.17
C THR A 42 -22.79 8.82 18.03
N THR A 43 -22.30 7.89 17.23
CA THR A 43 -20.98 7.96 16.60
C THR A 43 -20.90 9.27 15.81
N ASN A 44 -19.97 10.15 16.21
CA ASN A 44 -19.60 11.33 15.44
C ASN A 44 -18.87 10.86 14.17
N THR A 45 -19.60 10.47 13.14
CA THR A 45 -19.07 10.51 11.78
C THR A 45 -19.00 11.98 11.40
N SER A 46 -17.77 12.50 11.29
CA SER A 46 -17.50 13.81 10.68
C SER A 46 -18.06 13.77 9.26
N SER A 47 -19.28 14.29 9.07
CA SER A 47 -19.86 14.50 7.76
C SER A 47 -19.11 15.65 7.11
N THR A 48 -18.07 15.33 6.34
CA THR A 48 -17.54 16.25 5.35
C THR A 48 -18.67 16.58 4.38
N ASP A 49 -18.90 17.87 4.17
CA ASP A 49 -19.83 18.37 3.16
C ASP A 49 -19.40 17.79 1.80
N ALA A 50 -20.17 16.84 1.26
CA ALA A 50 -19.81 16.10 0.05
C ALA A 50 -19.49 17.03 -1.14
N ASN A 51 -20.11 18.21 -1.17
CA ASN A 51 -19.81 19.22 -2.18
C ASN A 51 -18.42 19.85 -2.01
N LYS A 52 -17.94 20.02 -0.77
CA LYS A 52 -16.57 20.51 -0.48
C LYS A 52 -15.52 19.43 -0.75
N ALA A 53 -15.80 18.18 -0.40
CA ALA A 53 -14.91 17.05 -0.68
C ALA A 53 -14.74 16.84 -2.20
N ASN A 54 -15.84 16.90 -2.96
CA ASN A 54 -15.80 16.82 -4.41
C ASN A 54 -15.05 18.01 -5.04
N ALA A 55 -15.22 19.23 -4.51
CA ALA A 55 -14.49 20.41 -4.99
C ALA A 55 -12.98 20.34 -4.71
N GLN A 56 -12.59 19.80 -3.54
CA GLN A 56 -11.19 19.58 -3.20
C GLN A 56 -10.55 18.52 -4.10
N LEU A 57 -11.24 17.41 -4.33
CA LEU A 57 -10.78 16.32 -5.19
C LEU A 57 -10.69 16.74 -6.67
N ALA A 58 -11.63 17.55 -7.17
CA ALA A 58 -11.61 18.09 -8.53
C ALA A 58 -10.48 19.11 -8.77
N GLY A 59 -9.91 19.67 -7.70
CA GLY A 59 -8.76 20.58 -7.76
C GLY A 59 -7.41 19.87 -7.80
N LEU A 60 -7.34 18.58 -7.43
CA LEU A 60 -6.09 17.82 -7.41
C LEU A 60 -5.65 17.50 -8.84
N LYS A 61 -4.41 17.88 -9.16
CA LYS A 61 -3.74 17.50 -10.41
C LYS A 61 -2.58 16.58 -10.10
N LEU A 62 -2.27 15.69 -11.05
CA LEU A 62 -1.15 14.76 -10.94
C LEU A 62 0.17 15.48 -10.60
N ASP A 63 0.46 16.56 -11.32
CA ASP A 63 1.70 17.34 -11.17
C ASP A 63 1.80 18.09 -9.83
N ASP A 64 0.66 18.27 -9.14
CA ASP A 64 0.63 18.89 -7.81
C ASP A 64 0.92 17.85 -6.71
N LEU A 65 0.54 16.59 -6.93
CA LEU A 65 0.70 15.49 -5.97
C LEU A 65 2.00 14.71 -6.13
N VAL A 66 2.50 14.58 -7.36
CA VAL A 66 3.71 13.79 -7.65
C VAL A 66 4.62 14.58 -8.56
N LYS A 67 5.85 14.77 -8.09
CA LYS A 67 6.94 15.32 -8.89
C LYS A 67 7.97 14.23 -9.13
N TYR A 68 8.33 14.04 -10.39
CA TYR A 68 9.45 13.19 -10.78
C TYR A 68 10.63 14.10 -11.08
N ASP A 69 11.72 13.95 -10.33
CA ASP A 69 12.94 14.71 -10.56
C ASP A 69 13.90 13.99 -11.54
N ALA A 70 15.07 14.59 -11.73
CA ALA A 70 16.08 14.06 -12.64
C ALA A 70 16.60 12.68 -12.20
N ASP A 71 16.67 12.43 -10.89
CA ASP A 71 17.16 11.16 -10.36
C ASP A 71 16.10 10.06 -10.52
N ASP A 72 14.81 10.40 -10.33
CA ASP A 72 13.70 9.45 -10.52
C ASP A 72 13.68 8.87 -11.95
N THR A 73 14.01 9.69 -12.94
CA THR A 73 13.97 9.32 -14.37
C THR A 73 15.31 8.88 -14.93
N LYS A 74 16.37 8.87 -14.12
CA LYS A 74 17.72 8.48 -14.54
C LYS A 74 17.83 6.96 -14.66
N VAL A 75 17.80 6.48 -15.90
CA VAL A 75 18.04 5.05 -16.23
C VAL A 75 19.47 4.77 -16.71
N ASN A 76 20.15 5.77 -17.26
CA ASN A 76 21.49 5.61 -17.80
C ASN A 76 22.54 5.58 -16.69
N TRP A 77 23.51 4.69 -16.84
CA TRP A 77 24.67 4.58 -15.98
C TRP A 77 25.93 4.35 -16.83
N ASP A 78 27.08 4.68 -16.25
CA ASP A 78 28.38 4.61 -16.91
C ASP A 78 29.23 3.56 -16.20
N ALA A 79 29.56 2.46 -16.89
CA ALA A 79 30.37 1.37 -16.35
C ALA A 79 31.74 1.85 -15.84
N GLU A 80 32.27 2.93 -16.42
CA GLU A 80 33.57 3.45 -16.01
C GLU A 80 33.52 4.24 -14.70
N LYS A 81 32.36 4.85 -14.41
CA LYS A 81 32.13 5.68 -13.22
C LYS A 81 31.37 4.98 -12.09
N SER A 82 30.87 3.77 -12.35
CA SER A 82 30.07 3.02 -11.39
C SER A 82 30.90 2.05 -10.57
N THR A 83 30.45 1.76 -9.35
CA THR A 83 30.96 0.66 -8.54
C THR A 83 30.31 -0.64 -8.99
N SER A 84 31.09 -1.61 -9.46
CA SER A 84 30.60 -2.89 -9.96
C SER A 84 30.68 -3.97 -8.89
N ILE A 85 29.55 -4.64 -8.62
CA ILE A 85 29.42 -5.69 -7.62
C ILE A 85 28.92 -6.97 -8.31
N THR A 86 29.75 -8.01 -8.29
CA THR A 86 29.39 -9.31 -8.85
C THR A 86 29.06 -10.28 -7.72
N LEU A 87 27.83 -10.78 -7.73
CA LEU A 87 27.31 -11.74 -6.77
C LEU A 87 27.66 -13.17 -7.22
N SER A 88 28.27 -13.97 -6.32
CA SER A 88 28.91 -15.25 -6.67
C SER A 88 28.49 -16.40 -5.75
N GLY A 89 27.19 -16.60 -5.59
CA GLY A 89 26.59 -17.66 -4.76
C GLY A 89 26.55 -17.27 -3.30
N ALA A 90 27.55 -17.69 -2.52
CA ALA A 90 27.58 -17.49 -1.06
C ALA A 90 28.03 -16.09 -0.61
N GLY A 91 28.41 -15.21 -1.55
CA GLY A 91 28.91 -13.88 -1.26
C GLY A 91 29.00 -13.02 -2.52
N ALA A 92 29.80 -11.96 -2.46
CA ALA A 92 30.00 -11.04 -3.57
C ALA A 92 31.45 -10.55 -3.67
N ASN A 93 31.81 -10.06 -4.84
CA ASN A 93 33.08 -9.38 -5.08
C ASN A 93 32.81 -7.97 -5.59
N VAL A 94 33.47 -6.98 -4.98
CA VAL A 94 33.54 -5.62 -5.55
C VAL A 94 34.64 -5.64 -6.60
N VAL A 95 34.23 -5.62 -7.87
CA VAL A 95 35.15 -5.74 -9.01
C VAL A 95 35.80 -4.39 -9.31
N LYS A 96 35.10 -3.30 -9.04
CA LYS A 96 35.55 -1.94 -9.31
C LYS A 96 34.81 -0.93 -8.43
N GLY A 97 35.49 0.15 -8.03
CA GLY A 97 34.89 1.30 -7.35
C GLY A 97 35.04 1.28 -5.84
N SER A 98 34.36 2.20 -5.16
CA SER A 98 34.38 2.40 -3.72
C SER A 98 32.96 2.59 -3.17
N GLY A 99 32.84 2.74 -1.85
CA GLY A 99 31.57 2.98 -1.16
C GLY A 99 30.73 1.72 -0.90
N ALA A 100 31.16 0.54 -1.35
CA ALA A 100 30.58 -0.75 -1.00
C ALA A 100 31.59 -1.62 -0.22
N LYS A 101 31.14 -2.23 0.88
CA LYS A 101 31.89 -3.21 1.67
C LYS A 101 31.16 -4.55 1.63
N VAL A 102 31.90 -5.64 1.42
CA VAL A 102 31.38 -7.01 1.52
C VAL A 102 31.82 -7.60 2.86
N ASP A 103 30.87 -8.16 3.60
CA ASP A 103 31.09 -8.91 4.83
C ASP A 103 30.33 -10.24 4.76
N GLY A 104 31.03 -11.30 4.36
CA GLY A 104 30.39 -12.58 4.03
C GLY A 104 29.35 -12.42 2.92
N SER A 105 28.08 -12.63 3.25
CA SER A 105 26.94 -12.48 2.33
C SER A 105 26.18 -11.16 2.50
N VAL A 106 26.67 -10.23 3.33
CA VAL A 106 26.10 -8.89 3.47
C VAL A 106 26.95 -7.90 2.70
N ILE A 107 26.33 -7.17 1.77
CA ILE A 107 26.97 -6.12 0.99
C ILE A 107 26.41 -4.78 1.49
N THR A 108 27.24 -3.95 2.10
CA THR A 108 26.84 -2.64 2.63
C THR A 108 27.32 -1.52 1.70
N ILE A 109 26.40 -0.68 1.24
CA ILE A 109 26.65 0.55 0.49
C ILE A 109 26.50 1.72 1.46
N SER A 110 27.53 2.55 1.60
CA SER A 110 27.59 3.60 2.64
C SER A 110 27.84 5.01 2.11
N SER A 111 27.65 5.25 0.81
CA SER A 111 27.86 6.56 0.20
C SER A 111 26.99 6.74 -1.04
N ALA A 112 26.69 7.99 -1.38
CA ALA A 112 26.11 8.34 -2.67
C ALA A 112 26.94 7.78 -3.84
N GLY A 113 26.27 7.36 -4.91
CA GLY A 113 26.93 6.85 -6.10
C GLY A 113 26.06 5.88 -6.91
N THR A 114 26.64 5.37 -8.01
CA THR A 114 26.01 4.34 -8.84
C THR A 114 26.65 2.98 -8.57
N TYR A 115 25.83 1.98 -8.24
CA TYR A 115 26.23 0.63 -7.88
C TYR A 115 25.55 -0.37 -8.81
N VAL A 116 26.32 -1.13 -9.57
CA VAL A 116 25.81 -2.06 -10.58
C VAL A 116 25.96 -3.48 -10.09
N LEU A 117 24.83 -4.15 -9.90
CA LEU A 117 24.76 -5.51 -9.37
C LEU A 117 24.47 -6.50 -10.50
N SER A 118 25.21 -7.61 -10.50
CA SER A 118 25.03 -8.70 -11.46
C SER A 118 25.34 -10.05 -10.79
N GLY A 119 24.80 -11.14 -11.33
CA GLY A 119 25.02 -12.48 -10.81
C GLY A 119 24.03 -12.87 -9.71
N LYS A 120 24.39 -13.86 -8.89
CA LYS A 120 23.49 -14.43 -7.87
C LYS A 120 24.08 -14.39 -6.47
N LEU A 121 23.31 -13.94 -5.49
CA LEU A 121 23.53 -14.09 -4.06
C LEU A 121 22.46 -15.04 -3.50
N SER A 122 22.87 -16.24 -3.10
CA SER A 122 21.95 -17.33 -2.73
C SER A 122 21.35 -17.17 -1.34
N ASP A 123 22.06 -16.51 -0.42
CA ASP A 123 21.58 -16.20 0.92
C ASP A 123 22.35 -15.03 1.52
N GLY A 124 21.79 -13.83 1.42
CA GLY A 124 22.41 -12.60 1.87
C GLY A 124 21.59 -11.35 1.53
N SER A 125 22.14 -10.19 1.86
CA SER A 125 21.42 -8.92 1.75
C SER A 125 22.29 -7.82 1.16
N ILE A 126 21.66 -6.96 0.36
CA ILE A 126 22.20 -5.65 -0.01
C ILE A 126 21.65 -4.63 0.99
N VAL A 127 22.53 -4.03 1.77
CA VAL A 127 22.19 -3.02 2.78
C VAL A 127 22.66 -1.67 2.30
N ILE A 128 21.76 -0.69 2.24
CA ILE A 128 22.09 0.70 1.94
C ILE A 128 21.98 1.50 3.24
N ASP A 129 23.11 2.04 3.68
CA ASP A 129 23.27 2.79 4.92
C ASP A 129 24.17 4.00 4.63
N ALA A 130 23.66 4.88 3.76
CA ALA A 130 24.29 6.10 3.28
C ALA A 130 23.78 7.32 4.08
N GLY A 131 24.33 8.51 3.80
CA GLY A 131 23.89 9.73 4.48
C GLY A 131 22.46 10.14 4.13
N ASP A 132 21.82 10.92 5.02
CA ASP A 132 20.42 11.37 4.88
C ASP A 132 20.15 12.22 3.62
N ASP A 133 21.18 12.80 3.01
CA ASP A 133 21.08 13.57 1.75
C ASP A 133 21.66 12.79 0.54
N ASP A 134 22.19 11.59 0.75
CA ASP A 134 22.86 10.81 -0.29
C ASP A 134 21.84 10.16 -1.23
N ILE A 135 22.13 10.23 -2.53
CA ILE A 135 21.37 9.51 -3.56
C ILE A 135 22.15 8.27 -3.97
N VAL A 136 21.54 7.10 -3.78
CA VAL A 136 22.10 5.81 -4.17
C VAL A 136 21.37 5.30 -5.41
N HIS A 137 22.09 5.21 -6.52
CA HIS A 137 21.58 4.66 -7.78
C HIS A 137 21.98 3.19 -7.88
N LEU A 138 21.07 2.29 -7.48
CA LEU A 138 21.25 0.85 -7.48
C LEU A 138 20.76 0.26 -8.81
N VAL A 139 21.68 -0.16 -9.66
CA VAL A 139 21.37 -0.76 -10.96
C VAL A 139 21.33 -2.28 -10.84
N LEU A 140 20.19 -2.89 -11.11
CA LEU A 140 20.05 -4.33 -11.24
C LEU A 140 20.28 -4.74 -12.70
N ASN A 141 21.37 -5.47 -12.94
CA ASN A 141 21.82 -5.89 -14.26
C ASN A 141 21.92 -7.42 -14.33
N GLY A 142 20.77 -8.09 -14.23
CA GLY A 142 20.68 -9.55 -14.12
C GLY A 142 21.05 -10.05 -12.73
N ALA A 143 20.68 -9.29 -11.69
CA ALA A 143 20.96 -9.63 -10.30
C ALA A 143 19.87 -10.54 -9.71
N GLN A 144 20.28 -11.59 -9.01
CA GLN A 144 19.41 -12.46 -8.24
C GLN A 144 19.86 -12.44 -6.77
N ILE A 145 19.00 -11.98 -5.87
CA ILE A 145 19.34 -11.80 -4.46
C ILE A 145 18.27 -12.49 -3.63
N GLN A 146 18.69 -13.49 -2.87
CA GLN A 146 17.85 -14.19 -1.91
C GLN A 146 18.42 -13.97 -0.52
N SER A 147 17.56 -13.67 0.44
CA SER A 147 17.86 -13.71 1.87
C SER A 147 16.90 -14.69 2.53
N SER A 148 17.39 -15.56 3.41
CA SER A 148 16.54 -16.50 4.15
C SER A 148 16.08 -15.96 5.51
N THR A 149 16.67 -14.85 5.97
CA THR A 149 16.54 -14.35 7.36
C THR A 149 16.23 -12.86 7.49
N SER A 150 16.15 -12.12 6.38
CA SER A 150 15.86 -10.68 6.33
C SER A 150 15.37 -10.29 4.92
N SER A 151 15.23 -8.99 4.65
CA SER A 151 15.09 -8.44 3.30
C SER A 151 16.31 -8.72 2.45
N ALA A 152 16.08 -8.93 1.16
CA ALA A 152 17.16 -9.06 0.18
C ALA A 152 17.77 -7.69 -0.18
N ILE A 153 16.96 -6.63 -0.23
CA ILE A 153 17.42 -5.24 -0.33
C ILE A 153 16.84 -4.46 0.85
N HIS A 154 17.71 -3.89 1.68
CA HIS A 154 17.34 -3.13 2.88
C HIS A 154 18.02 -1.75 2.85
N VAL A 155 17.23 -0.69 2.60
CA VAL A 155 17.66 0.70 2.78
C VAL A 155 17.40 1.11 4.22
N LYS A 156 18.47 1.16 5.01
CA LYS A 156 18.48 1.65 6.39
C LYS A 156 18.48 3.17 6.47
N GLY A 157 19.14 3.81 5.50
CA GLY A 157 19.31 5.25 5.42
C GLY A 157 19.83 5.65 4.04
N ALA A 158 19.15 6.58 3.38
CA ALA A 158 19.61 7.37 2.25
C ALA A 158 18.64 8.54 2.04
N GLY A 159 19.06 9.63 1.40
CA GLY A 159 18.11 10.65 0.95
C GLY A 159 17.14 10.11 -0.11
N LYS A 160 17.64 9.23 -0.99
CA LYS A 160 16.82 8.48 -1.95
C LYS A 160 17.59 7.28 -2.48
N THR A 161 16.90 6.15 -2.65
CA THR A 161 17.39 5.04 -3.47
C THR A 161 16.65 4.97 -4.80
N VAL A 162 17.40 4.99 -5.90
CA VAL A 162 16.87 4.76 -7.26
C VAL A 162 17.29 3.38 -7.73
N LEU A 163 16.33 2.46 -7.84
CA LEU A 163 16.49 1.10 -8.32
C LEU A 163 16.23 1.03 -9.83
N THR A 164 17.28 0.90 -10.63
CA THR A 164 17.15 0.81 -12.10
C THR A 164 17.21 -0.63 -12.58
N LEU A 165 16.19 -1.04 -13.33
CA LEU A 165 16.09 -2.33 -14.00
C LEU A 165 16.74 -2.23 -15.39
N SER A 166 17.93 -2.79 -15.54
CA SER A 166 18.68 -2.74 -16.80
C SER A 166 17.90 -3.40 -17.93
N GLU A 167 17.87 -2.76 -19.09
CA GLU A 167 17.17 -3.26 -20.28
C GLU A 167 17.60 -4.69 -20.64
N GLY A 168 16.64 -5.52 -21.03
CA GLY A 168 16.88 -6.90 -21.45
C GLY A 168 17.30 -7.85 -20.32
N THR A 169 17.34 -7.39 -19.07
CA THR A 169 17.68 -8.24 -17.91
C THR A 169 16.46 -8.68 -17.12
N GLU A 170 16.59 -9.83 -16.48
CA GLU A 170 15.66 -10.29 -15.44
C GLU A 170 16.36 -10.32 -14.09
N ASN A 171 15.74 -9.66 -13.12
CA ASN A 171 16.25 -9.52 -11.78
C ASN A 171 15.28 -10.21 -10.81
N VAL A 172 15.80 -10.93 -9.82
CA VAL A 172 15.00 -11.74 -8.89
C VAL A 172 15.36 -11.37 -7.46
N ILE A 173 14.38 -10.98 -6.67
CA ILE A 173 14.55 -10.60 -5.27
C ILE A 173 13.63 -11.45 -4.41
N SER A 174 14.16 -12.06 -3.35
CA SER A 174 13.38 -12.89 -2.42
C SER A 174 13.88 -12.75 -1.00
N ASP A 175 12.97 -12.62 -0.04
CA ASP A 175 13.29 -12.66 1.40
C ASP A 175 12.92 -13.98 2.06
N GLY A 176 13.17 -14.06 3.36
CA GLY A 176 12.79 -15.20 4.21
C GLY A 176 11.33 -15.15 4.61
N LYS A 177 10.77 -16.29 5.04
CA LYS A 177 9.42 -16.34 5.64
C LYS A 177 9.36 -15.77 7.05
N THR A 178 10.52 -15.64 7.69
CA THR A 178 10.68 -15.15 9.07
C THR A 178 11.94 -14.32 9.13
N TYR A 179 11.86 -13.15 9.75
CA TYR A 179 13.04 -12.34 10.00
C TYR A 179 13.60 -12.65 11.38
N THR A 180 14.92 -12.59 11.54
CA THR A 180 15.60 -12.97 12.78
C THR A 180 16.57 -11.89 13.25
N GLY A 181 16.93 -11.92 14.54
CA GLY A 181 17.92 -11.00 15.11
C GLY A 181 17.42 -9.55 15.20
N GLN A 182 18.26 -8.57 14.85
CA GLN A 182 17.89 -7.15 14.88
C GLN A 182 16.84 -6.79 13.82
N GLU A 183 16.72 -7.60 12.77
CA GLU A 183 15.80 -7.37 11.66
C GLU A 183 14.34 -7.75 12.03
N SER A 184 14.12 -8.50 13.11
CA SER A 184 12.78 -8.79 13.64
C SER A 184 12.27 -7.73 14.64
N ALA A 185 13.01 -6.63 14.82
CA ALA A 185 12.57 -5.54 15.66
C ALA A 185 11.29 -4.89 15.10
N LYS A 186 10.54 -4.19 15.95
CA LYS A 186 9.28 -3.52 15.57
C LYS A 186 9.45 -2.57 14.38
N ASP A 187 10.61 -1.91 14.30
CA ASP A 187 10.98 -0.96 13.24
C ASP A 187 11.98 -1.57 12.24
N GLY A 188 12.07 -2.91 12.24
CA GLY A 188 12.82 -3.69 11.26
C GLY A 188 12.10 -3.73 9.91
N PRO A 189 12.75 -4.30 8.89
CA PRO A 189 12.15 -4.38 7.58
C PRO A 189 10.94 -5.31 7.52
N THR A 190 10.04 -5.02 6.59
CA THR A 190 8.78 -5.78 6.41
C THR A 190 8.57 -6.28 4.97
N ALA A 191 9.58 -6.18 4.11
CA ALA A 191 9.43 -6.46 2.68
C ALA A 191 10.69 -7.04 2.06
N ALA A 192 10.55 -7.76 0.95
CA ALA A 192 11.72 -8.27 0.22
C ALA A 192 12.64 -7.15 -0.29
N ILE A 193 12.04 -6.04 -0.72
CA ILE A 193 12.70 -4.76 -0.94
C ILE A 193 12.11 -3.77 0.07
N TYR A 194 12.90 -3.38 1.06
CA TYR A 194 12.45 -2.48 2.12
C TYR A 194 13.30 -1.22 2.16
N SER A 195 12.65 -0.06 2.26
CA SER A 195 13.29 1.23 2.44
C SER A 195 12.71 2.01 3.61
N LYS A 196 13.58 2.58 4.44
CA LYS A 196 13.17 3.57 5.45
C LYS A 196 12.92 4.96 4.87
N ASP A 197 13.46 5.22 3.68
CA ASP A 197 13.40 6.51 3.00
C ASP A 197 12.80 6.35 1.59
N ASP A 198 12.85 7.41 0.78
CA ASP A 198 12.33 7.42 -0.59
C ASP A 198 12.93 6.33 -1.47
N LEU A 199 12.05 5.61 -2.17
CA LEU A 199 12.41 4.56 -3.11
C LEU A 199 11.79 4.83 -4.48
N THR A 200 12.63 4.85 -5.51
CA THR A 200 12.19 4.90 -6.90
C THR A 200 12.59 3.65 -7.66
N ILE A 201 11.71 3.13 -8.51
CA ILE A 201 11.98 2.03 -9.44
C ILE A 201 11.81 2.55 -10.87
N ASN A 202 12.80 2.33 -11.73
CA ASN A 202 12.77 2.74 -13.13
C ASN A 202 13.50 1.75 -14.04
N GLY A 203 13.56 2.04 -15.34
CA GLY A 203 14.16 1.16 -16.35
C GLY A 203 13.15 0.23 -17.01
N THR A 204 13.60 -0.51 -18.03
CA THR A 204 12.75 -1.37 -18.87
C THR A 204 12.98 -2.86 -18.64
N GLY A 205 13.93 -3.22 -17.76
CA GLY A 205 14.15 -4.60 -17.35
C GLY A 205 12.97 -5.21 -16.57
N LYS A 206 13.07 -6.52 -16.32
CA LYS A 206 12.11 -7.27 -15.52
C LYS A 206 12.59 -7.40 -14.08
N LEU A 207 11.68 -7.23 -13.13
CA LEU A 207 11.88 -7.49 -11.71
C LEU A 207 10.84 -8.50 -11.23
N SER A 208 11.31 -9.60 -10.65
CA SER A 208 10.48 -10.61 -9.98
C SER A 208 10.76 -10.55 -8.48
N VAL A 209 9.74 -10.27 -7.66
CA VAL A 209 9.86 -10.10 -6.20
C VAL A 209 9.02 -11.14 -5.47
N GLN A 210 9.63 -11.84 -4.52
CA GLN A 210 8.98 -12.78 -3.62
C GLN A 210 9.09 -12.26 -2.18
N GLY A 211 8.05 -11.57 -1.72
CA GLY A 211 7.84 -11.15 -0.33
C GLY A 211 7.20 -12.28 0.47
N ASN A 212 8.02 -13.16 1.03
CA ASN A 212 7.58 -14.34 1.78
C ASN A 212 7.26 -14.03 3.25
N PHE A 213 7.84 -12.98 3.83
CA PHE A 213 7.56 -12.59 5.23
C PHE A 213 6.25 -11.81 5.34
N LYS A 214 6.15 -10.72 4.58
CA LYS A 214 4.97 -9.84 4.51
C LYS A 214 4.88 -9.23 3.12
N ASP A 215 5.41 -8.02 2.94
CA ASP A 215 5.17 -7.23 1.74
C ASP A 215 6.17 -7.59 0.63
N GLY A 216 5.81 -7.30 -0.62
CA GLY A 216 6.75 -7.38 -1.73
C GLY A 216 7.78 -6.25 -1.67
N ILE A 217 7.29 -5.01 -1.77
CA ILE A 217 8.11 -3.79 -1.83
C ILE A 217 7.50 -2.76 -0.88
N THR A 218 8.31 -2.25 0.05
CA THR A 218 7.87 -1.23 1.01
C THR A 218 8.84 -0.06 1.08
N SER A 219 8.33 1.17 0.99
CA SER A 219 9.01 2.36 1.47
C SER A 219 8.24 2.97 2.63
N LYS A 220 8.98 3.37 3.67
CA LYS A 220 8.43 4.13 4.78
C LYS A 220 8.22 5.60 4.43
N ASP A 221 8.65 6.11 3.29
CA ASP A 221 8.32 7.46 2.79
C ASP A 221 7.64 7.36 1.42
N ASP A 222 8.16 8.03 0.38
CA ASP A 222 7.59 7.98 -0.96
C ASP A 222 8.10 6.77 -1.75
N LEU A 223 7.16 6.03 -2.35
CA LEU A 223 7.47 4.97 -3.32
C LEU A 223 7.01 5.39 -4.71
N LYS A 224 7.94 5.48 -5.65
CA LYS A 224 7.65 5.83 -7.05
C LYS A 224 8.07 4.73 -8.01
N ILE A 225 7.17 4.34 -8.90
CA ILE A 225 7.46 3.44 -10.02
C ILE A 225 7.34 4.27 -11.29
N VAL A 226 8.48 4.56 -11.91
CA VAL A 226 8.55 5.35 -13.12
C VAL A 226 8.29 4.48 -14.34
N SER A 227 8.86 3.27 -14.37
CA SER A 227 8.70 2.30 -15.46
C SER A 227 9.15 0.91 -15.03
N GLY A 228 8.88 -0.10 -15.87
CA GLY A 228 9.43 -1.45 -15.72
C GLY A 228 8.39 -2.55 -15.90
N THR A 229 8.86 -3.80 -15.88
CA THR A 229 8.00 -4.99 -15.80
C THR A 229 8.18 -5.65 -14.43
N LEU A 230 7.18 -5.53 -13.55
CA LEU A 230 7.25 -6.01 -12.18
C LEU A 230 6.30 -7.19 -11.99
N ASN A 231 6.81 -8.31 -11.48
CA ASN A 231 6.02 -9.46 -11.05
C ASN A 231 6.26 -9.67 -9.56
N ILE A 232 5.22 -9.50 -8.74
CA ILE A 232 5.34 -9.49 -7.29
C ILE A 232 4.42 -10.56 -6.72
N THR A 233 4.97 -11.42 -5.88
CA THR A 233 4.19 -12.30 -5.00
C THR A 233 4.50 -11.89 -3.57
N ALA A 234 3.47 -11.58 -2.78
CA ALA A 234 3.60 -11.13 -1.39
C ALA A 234 2.67 -11.91 -0.47
N ALA A 235 3.14 -12.21 0.74
CA ALA A 235 2.34 -12.86 1.78
C ALA A 235 1.29 -11.91 2.37
N ASP A 236 1.60 -10.61 2.43
CA ASP A 236 0.72 -9.53 2.87
C ASP A 236 0.50 -8.56 1.70
N ASP A 237 1.01 -7.32 1.74
CA ASP A 237 0.75 -6.33 0.71
C ASP A 237 1.75 -6.41 -0.47
N GLY A 238 1.30 -6.14 -1.70
CA GLY A 238 2.18 -6.17 -2.87
C GLY A 238 3.20 -5.04 -2.87
N ILE A 239 2.72 -3.80 -2.94
CA ILE A 239 3.52 -2.57 -2.98
C ILE A 239 2.98 -1.56 -1.97
N VAL A 240 3.84 -1.08 -1.07
CA VAL A 240 3.47 -0.16 0.00
C VAL A 240 4.40 1.06 0.02
N GLY A 241 3.86 2.25 -0.23
CA GLY A 241 4.53 3.52 0.05
C GLY A 241 3.77 4.25 1.15
N ARG A 242 4.42 4.57 2.27
CA ARG A 242 3.72 5.16 3.43
C ARG A 242 3.09 6.50 3.06
N ASP A 243 3.90 7.44 2.59
CA ASP A 243 3.50 8.83 2.39
C ASP A 243 2.93 9.06 0.99
N LEU A 244 3.49 8.37 -0.01
CA LEU A 244 3.00 8.35 -1.38
C LEU A 244 3.29 6.99 -1.99
N THR A 245 2.34 6.45 -2.73
CA THR A 245 2.61 5.43 -3.74
C THR A 245 2.25 5.98 -5.09
N ALA A 246 3.23 6.10 -5.99
CA ALA A 246 3.03 6.66 -7.31
C ALA A 246 3.51 5.70 -8.40
N VAL A 247 2.72 5.58 -9.47
CA VAL A 247 3.09 4.84 -10.68
C VAL A 247 2.94 5.77 -11.88
N LYS A 248 4.03 6.09 -12.55
CA LYS A 248 3.98 6.87 -13.81
C LYS A 248 3.47 6.00 -14.94
N GLU A 249 4.09 4.84 -15.14
CA GLU A 249 3.74 3.82 -16.12
C GLU A 249 4.44 2.48 -15.76
N GLY A 250 4.08 1.40 -16.45
CA GLY A 250 4.71 0.07 -16.27
C GLY A 250 3.77 -1.09 -16.57
N ASN A 251 4.32 -2.30 -16.56
CA ASN A 251 3.56 -3.55 -16.60
C ASN A 251 3.71 -4.25 -15.25
N ILE A 252 2.66 -4.27 -14.43
CA ILE A 252 2.74 -4.67 -13.02
C ILE A 252 1.76 -5.82 -12.77
N THR A 253 2.30 -6.96 -12.38
CA THR A 253 1.54 -8.14 -11.97
C THR A 253 1.77 -8.41 -10.49
N ILE A 254 0.70 -8.51 -9.70
CA ILE A 254 0.77 -8.69 -8.24
C ILE A 254 -0.13 -9.85 -7.82
N GLN A 255 0.40 -10.74 -7.00
CA GLN A 255 -0.36 -11.70 -6.18
C GLN A 255 -0.05 -11.39 -4.72
N ALA A 256 -1.04 -10.93 -3.96
CA ALA A 256 -0.88 -10.47 -2.59
C ALA A 256 -1.91 -11.13 -1.67
N GLY A 257 -1.48 -11.55 -0.48
CA GLY A 257 -2.40 -12.04 0.56
C GLY A 257 -3.23 -10.92 1.20
N GLY A 258 -2.68 -9.70 1.23
CA GLY A 258 -3.31 -8.45 1.63
C GLY A 258 -3.70 -7.61 0.43
N ASP A 259 -3.36 -6.31 0.47
CA ASP A 259 -3.68 -5.34 -0.57
C ASP A 259 -2.71 -5.43 -1.76
N GLY A 260 -3.18 -5.09 -2.96
CA GLY A 260 -2.32 -5.06 -4.15
C GLY A 260 -1.30 -3.92 -4.12
N ILE A 261 -1.79 -2.68 -4.18
CA ILE A 261 -0.97 -1.45 -4.10
C ILE A 261 -1.60 -0.51 -3.07
N LYS A 262 -0.78 0.01 -2.15
CA LYS A 262 -1.25 0.67 -0.95
C LYS A 262 -0.43 1.88 -0.56
N SER A 263 -1.11 2.97 -0.17
CA SER A 263 -0.54 3.99 0.71
C SER A 263 -1.17 3.94 2.10
N THR A 264 -0.40 4.26 3.14
CA THR A 264 -0.80 4.00 4.54
C THR A 264 -0.85 5.21 5.45
N ASN A 265 -0.28 6.35 5.08
CA ASN A 265 -0.30 7.53 5.93
C ASN A 265 -1.67 8.23 5.90
N ASP A 266 -2.43 8.13 6.99
CA ASP A 266 -3.70 8.83 7.19
C ASP A 266 -3.53 10.16 7.95
N SER A 267 -2.27 10.55 8.21
CA SER A 267 -1.89 11.75 8.93
C SER A 267 -1.13 12.74 8.04
N GLY A 268 -1.38 14.03 8.23
CA GLY A 268 -0.82 15.08 7.39
C GLY A 268 -1.68 15.39 6.17
N THR A 269 -1.64 16.64 5.71
CA THR A 269 -2.53 17.16 4.67
C THR A 269 -2.15 16.70 3.26
N ASP A 270 -0.89 16.31 3.06
CA ASP A 270 -0.31 16.06 1.74
C ASP A 270 0.35 14.68 1.64
N LYS A 271 -0.20 13.69 2.36
CA LYS A 271 0.32 12.31 2.43
C LYS A 271 -0.82 11.30 2.27
N GLY A 272 -0.46 10.03 2.12
CA GLY A 272 -1.40 8.92 1.99
C GLY A 272 -2.01 8.79 0.60
N TYR A 273 -1.41 9.42 -0.42
CA TYR A 273 -1.94 9.37 -1.77
C TYR A 273 -1.52 8.11 -2.51
N LEU A 274 -2.44 7.58 -3.32
CA LEU A 274 -2.12 6.64 -4.40
C LEU A 274 -2.35 7.33 -5.74
N VAL A 275 -1.29 7.47 -6.53
CA VAL A 275 -1.33 8.25 -7.77
C VAL A 275 -0.85 7.40 -8.94
N ILE A 276 -1.70 7.22 -9.96
CA ILE A 276 -1.37 6.40 -11.13
C ILE A 276 -1.56 7.23 -12.41
N GLY A 277 -0.47 7.41 -13.15
CA GLY A 277 -0.45 8.07 -14.44
C GLY A 277 -1.03 7.18 -15.55
N ALA A 278 -0.40 6.01 -15.75
CA ALA A 278 -0.76 5.02 -16.75
C ALA A 278 -0.17 3.64 -16.38
N GLY A 279 -0.30 2.66 -17.27
CA GLY A 279 0.29 1.32 -17.15
C GLY A 279 -0.71 0.19 -17.38
N ALA A 280 -0.23 -1.05 -17.26
CA ALA A 280 -1.05 -2.25 -17.28
C ALA A 280 -0.87 -3.00 -15.96
N PHE A 281 -2.00 -3.29 -15.29
CA PHE A 281 -2.04 -3.85 -13.95
C PHE A 281 -2.85 -5.14 -13.96
N VAL A 282 -2.26 -6.22 -13.45
CA VAL A 282 -2.95 -7.48 -13.18
C VAL A 282 -2.74 -7.81 -11.71
N ILE A 283 -3.77 -7.62 -10.89
CA ILE A 283 -3.66 -7.70 -9.43
C ILE A 283 -4.64 -8.74 -8.92
N ASP A 284 -4.14 -9.69 -8.16
CA ASP A 284 -4.90 -10.67 -7.40
C ASP A 284 -4.58 -10.47 -5.92
N ALA A 285 -5.49 -9.80 -5.20
CA ALA A 285 -5.32 -9.38 -3.82
C ALA A 285 -6.30 -10.13 -2.91
N GLY A 286 -5.83 -10.56 -1.74
CA GLY A 286 -6.71 -11.11 -0.71
C GLY A 286 -7.61 -10.03 -0.08
N SER A 287 -7.13 -8.80 -0.02
CA SER A 287 -7.86 -7.62 0.48
C SER A 287 -8.19 -6.65 -0.66
N ASP A 288 -7.83 -5.37 -0.56
CA ASP A 288 -8.18 -4.34 -1.54
C ASP A 288 -7.21 -4.36 -2.74
N GLY A 289 -7.71 -4.12 -3.95
CA GLY A 289 -6.87 -4.13 -5.16
C GLY A 289 -5.92 -2.93 -5.16
N LEU A 290 -6.49 -1.73 -5.05
CA LEU A 290 -5.79 -0.46 -4.87
C LEU A 290 -6.35 0.24 -3.63
N GLN A 291 -5.49 0.59 -2.67
CA GLN A 291 -5.87 1.28 -1.45
C GLN A 291 -5.07 2.58 -1.25
N ALA A 292 -5.78 3.68 -0.98
CA ALA A 292 -5.18 4.92 -0.51
C ALA A 292 -5.65 5.23 0.92
N ALA A 293 -4.72 5.59 1.80
CA ALA A 293 -5.08 6.08 3.13
C ALA A 293 -5.84 7.42 3.06
N THR A 294 -5.55 8.28 2.08
CA THR A 294 -6.27 9.54 1.86
C THR A 294 -7.03 9.52 0.54
N SER A 295 -6.44 10.00 -0.55
CA SER A 295 -7.09 10.10 -1.87
C SER A 295 -6.35 9.29 -2.93
N MET A 296 -7.12 8.86 -3.93
CA MET A 296 -6.59 8.16 -5.10
C MET A 296 -6.81 8.99 -6.35
N LEU A 297 -5.77 9.12 -7.18
CA LEU A 297 -5.83 9.83 -8.47
C LEU A 297 -5.34 8.90 -9.59
N ILE A 298 -6.21 8.60 -10.55
CA ILE A 298 -5.89 7.76 -11.71
C ILE A 298 -6.12 8.56 -12.99
N ASN A 299 -5.05 8.76 -13.76
CA ASN A 299 -5.11 9.49 -15.03
C ASN A 299 -5.30 8.59 -16.25
N GLY A 300 -5.05 7.27 -16.12
CA GLY A 300 -5.09 6.33 -17.24
C GLY A 300 -4.57 4.95 -16.83
N GLY A 301 -4.61 4.00 -17.78
CA GLY A 301 -4.10 2.64 -17.60
C GLY A 301 -5.15 1.56 -17.84
N SER A 302 -4.73 0.30 -17.74
CA SER A 302 -5.60 -0.89 -17.84
C SER A 302 -5.46 -1.71 -16.58
N TYR A 303 -6.58 -2.05 -15.94
CA TYR A 303 -6.61 -2.70 -14.63
C TYR A 303 -7.45 -3.97 -14.71
N ASN A 304 -6.83 -5.12 -14.43
CA ASN A 304 -7.51 -6.38 -14.17
C ASN A 304 -7.32 -6.70 -12.69
N LEU A 305 -8.35 -6.42 -11.88
CA LEU A 305 -8.30 -6.55 -10.43
C LEU A 305 -9.19 -7.69 -9.98
N ARG A 306 -8.60 -8.69 -9.33
CA ARG A 306 -9.33 -9.71 -8.58
C ARG A 306 -9.08 -9.51 -7.09
N THR A 307 -10.13 -9.37 -6.30
CA THR A 307 -10.02 -9.06 -4.87
C THR A 307 -10.90 -9.95 -4.02
N GLY A 308 -10.40 -10.38 -2.85
CA GLY A 308 -11.14 -11.27 -1.94
C GLY A 308 -11.48 -12.64 -2.53
N GLY A 309 -10.72 -13.10 -3.54
CA GLY A 309 -11.02 -14.32 -4.29
C GLY A 309 -12.14 -14.18 -5.35
N GLY A 310 -12.57 -12.96 -5.65
CA GLY A 310 -13.52 -12.65 -6.71
C GLY A 310 -14.99 -12.80 -6.30
N ASN A 311 -15.89 -12.50 -7.23
CA ASN A 311 -17.34 -12.50 -7.05
C ASN A 311 -17.90 -13.85 -6.62
N ALA A 312 -17.20 -14.95 -6.92
CA ALA A 312 -17.53 -16.31 -6.49
C ALA A 312 -17.48 -16.47 -4.95
N LYS A 313 -16.81 -15.55 -4.25
CA LYS A 313 -16.71 -15.50 -2.79
C LYS A 313 -17.62 -14.43 -2.16
N ALA A 314 -18.50 -13.80 -2.94
CA ALA A 314 -19.41 -12.78 -2.42
C ALA A 314 -20.53 -13.37 -1.54
N GLU A 315 -20.55 -12.96 -0.28
CA GLU A 315 -21.63 -13.29 0.67
C GLU A 315 -23.00 -12.85 0.13
N PRO A 316 -24.07 -13.63 0.33
CA PRO A 316 -25.40 -13.26 -0.12
C PRO A 316 -25.92 -12.06 0.69
N HIS A 317 -26.21 -10.96 0.01
CA HIS A 317 -26.91 -9.84 0.62
C HIS A 317 -28.32 -10.30 1.05
N LYS A 318 -28.64 -10.23 2.35
CA LYS A 318 -30.03 -10.36 2.81
C LYS A 318 -30.77 -9.12 2.33
N GLU A 319 -31.72 -9.25 1.42
CA GLU A 319 -32.70 -8.17 1.21
C GLU A 319 -33.39 -7.90 2.54
N GLU A 320 -33.22 -6.70 3.08
CA GLU A 320 -34.12 -6.22 4.11
C GLU A 320 -35.50 -6.10 3.46
N GLN A 321 -36.38 -7.05 3.78
CA GLN A 321 -37.77 -6.94 3.37
C GLN A 321 -38.33 -5.63 3.92
N PRO A 322 -39.06 -4.85 3.10
CA PRO A 322 -39.69 -3.63 3.58
C PRO A 322 -40.56 -3.97 4.80
N PRO A 323 -40.57 -3.13 5.85
CA PRO A 323 -41.29 -3.44 7.08
C PRO A 323 -42.75 -3.74 6.75
N GLN A 324 -43.18 -4.96 7.06
CA GLN A 324 -44.58 -5.36 6.96
C GLN A 324 -45.40 -4.41 7.84
N ARG A 325 -46.25 -3.61 7.20
CA ARG A 325 -47.24 -2.80 7.93
C ARG A 325 -48.13 -3.76 8.72
N PRO A 326 -48.40 -3.49 10.00
CA PRO A 326 -49.39 -4.27 10.75
C PRO A 326 -50.75 -4.10 10.08
N ASP A 327 -51.23 -5.16 9.48
CA ASP A 327 -52.56 -5.30 8.90
C ASP A 327 -53.60 -5.38 10.03
N ALA A 328 -54.43 -4.35 10.08
CA ALA A 328 -55.60 -4.33 10.94
C ALA A 328 -56.75 -5.12 10.28
N GLN A 329 -57.23 -6.11 11.04
CA GLN A 329 -58.55 -6.77 10.98
C GLN A 329 -58.77 -7.90 9.95
N GLY A 330 -59.23 -9.04 10.47
CA GLY A 330 -60.31 -9.80 9.82
C GLY A 330 -60.09 -11.30 9.72
N GLN A 331 -60.76 -12.06 10.60
CA GLN A 331 -60.85 -13.52 10.61
C GLN A 331 -61.31 -14.13 9.28
N THR A 332 -60.83 -15.34 8.94
CA THR A 332 -61.66 -16.58 8.86
C THR A 332 -60.81 -17.84 8.55
N LYS A 333 -61.23 -18.98 9.10
CA LYS A 333 -60.60 -20.32 9.05
C LYS A 333 -61.13 -21.17 7.88
N SER A 334 -60.32 -22.12 7.40
CA SER A 334 -60.60 -23.56 7.05
C SER A 334 -59.59 -24.01 5.95
N LYS A 335 -58.66 -24.97 6.15
CA LYS A 335 -58.67 -26.44 6.36
C LYS A 335 -58.47 -27.25 5.06
N GLU A 336 -57.60 -28.28 5.17
CA GLU A 336 -57.35 -29.46 4.27
C GLU A 336 -56.55 -29.22 2.99
N ASN A 337 -55.70 -30.11 2.44
CA ASN A 337 -55.00 -31.37 2.79
C ASN A 337 -54.11 -31.64 1.54
N GLU A 338 -52.79 -31.92 1.59
CA GLU A 338 -52.15 -33.24 1.32
C GLU A 338 -50.65 -32.93 1.09
N GLN A 339 -49.72 -33.46 1.87
CA GLN A 339 -49.02 -34.75 1.72
C GLN A 339 -47.86 -34.74 0.69
N ALA A 340 -46.62 -34.59 1.19
CA ALA A 340 -45.50 -35.52 0.98
C ALA A 340 -44.20 -35.01 1.64
N THR A 341 -43.89 -35.55 2.82
CA THR A 341 -42.53 -35.77 3.35
C THR A 341 -41.94 -37.07 2.71
N PRO A 342 -40.62 -37.40 2.79
CA PRO A 342 -39.73 -37.16 3.94
C PRO A 342 -38.26 -36.76 3.61
N SER A 343 -37.62 -35.99 4.50
CA SER A 343 -36.56 -36.41 5.45
C SER A 343 -35.24 -36.82 4.75
N THR A 344 -34.06 -36.35 5.16
CA THR A 344 -33.57 -36.50 6.54
C THR A 344 -32.40 -35.55 6.80
N ALA A 345 -32.51 -34.84 7.92
CA ALA A 345 -31.43 -34.11 8.57
C ALA A 345 -30.41 -35.09 9.15
N ASN A 346 -29.15 -34.67 9.26
CA ASN A 346 -28.30 -35.16 10.33
C ASN A 346 -27.60 -33.98 11.00
N THR A 347 -28.18 -33.57 12.12
CA THR A 347 -27.54 -32.75 13.15
C THR A 347 -26.58 -33.62 13.95
N SER A 348 -25.33 -33.20 14.09
CA SER A 348 -24.54 -33.50 15.29
C SER A 348 -24.19 -32.18 15.96
N LYS A 349 -24.63 -32.08 17.21
CA LYS A 349 -24.39 -30.98 18.13
C LYS A 349 -23.19 -31.40 18.97
N SER A 350 -22.11 -30.62 18.94
CA SER A 350 -21.05 -30.68 19.95
C SER A 350 -20.89 -29.29 20.54
N THR A 351 -21.27 -29.20 21.81
CA THR A 351 -20.92 -28.11 22.72
C THR A 351 -19.43 -28.17 23.01
N ASP A 352 -18.72 -27.06 22.79
CA ASP A 352 -17.60 -26.72 23.67
C ASP A 352 -17.54 -25.20 23.86
N SER A 353 -17.45 -24.82 25.11
CA SER A 353 -17.39 -23.46 25.62
C SER A 353 -15.93 -23.04 25.67
N ALA A 354 -15.53 -22.15 24.77
CA ALA A 354 -14.32 -21.36 24.91
C ALA A 354 -14.67 -19.90 24.67
N GLN A 355 -14.48 -19.12 25.73
CA GLN A 355 -14.62 -17.68 25.81
C GLN A 355 -13.73 -17.02 24.75
N ALA A 356 -14.35 -16.58 23.65
CA ALA A 356 -13.69 -15.76 22.64
C ALA A 356 -13.61 -14.33 23.19
N ASP A 357 -12.39 -13.88 23.41
CA ASP A 357 -12.06 -12.48 23.56
C ASP A 357 -12.51 -11.77 22.28
N SER A 358 -13.44 -10.83 22.40
CA SER A 358 -13.95 -10.07 21.27
C SER A 358 -12.92 -9.00 20.90
N GLU A 359 -11.89 -9.40 20.16
CA GLU A 359 -11.24 -8.45 19.26
C GLU A 359 -12.24 -8.13 18.15
N ASP A 360 -12.51 -6.84 18.00
CA ASP A 360 -13.34 -6.27 16.94
C ASP A 360 -12.62 -6.50 15.60
N SER A 361 -12.67 -7.73 15.08
CA SER A 361 -12.07 -8.08 13.80
C SER A 361 -13.03 -7.60 12.71
N GLU A 362 -12.96 -6.32 12.39
CA GLU A 362 -13.51 -5.79 11.15
C GLU A 362 -12.98 -6.68 10.01
N THR A 363 -13.87 -7.38 9.32
CA THR A 363 -13.50 -8.20 8.17
C THR A 363 -12.72 -7.32 7.18
N PRO A 364 -11.52 -7.75 6.73
CA PRO A 364 -10.72 -6.93 5.82
C PRO A 364 -11.54 -6.61 4.56
N SER A 365 -11.43 -5.36 4.12
CA SER A 365 -12.10 -4.89 2.91
C SER A 365 -11.53 -5.61 1.69
N THR A 366 -12.38 -5.89 0.71
CA THR A 366 -12.03 -6.61 -0.52
C THR A 366 -12.45 -5.85 -1.78
N LYS A 367 -12.42 -4.52 -1.73
CA LYS A 367 -12.82 -3.63 -2.82
C LYS A 367 -11.74 -3.61 -3.90
N GLY A 368 -12.17 -3.45 -5.15
CA GLY A 368 -11.22 -3.18 -6.24
C GLY A 368 -10.42 -1.89 -6.00
N LEU A 369 -11.11 -0.82 -5.62
CA LEU A 369 -10.55 0.49 -5.32
C LEU A 369 -11.07 1.01 -3.98
N LYS A 370 -10.19 1.54 -3.13
CA LYS A 370 -10.55 2.13 -1.83
C LYS A 370 -9.70 3.36 -1.54
N ALA A 371 -10.36 4.43 -1.09
CA ALA A 371 -9.70 5.62 -0.57
C ALA A 371 -10.59 6.23 0.52
N ALA A 372 -9.99 6.79 1.57
CA ALA A 372 -10.77 7.36 2.68
C ALA A 372 -11.46 8.68 2.32
N SER A 373 -10.76 9.54 1.58
CA SER A 373 -11.24 10.89 1.21
C SER A 373 -11.95 10.91 -0.14
N GLY A 374 -11.41 10.21 -1.15
CA GLY A 374 -12.02 10.17 -2.47
C GLY A 374 -11.16 9.54 -3.54
N ILE A 375 -11.80 9.20 -4.66
CA ILE A 375 -11.17 8.60 -5.84
C ILE A 375 -11.51 9.47 -7.04
N SER A 376 -10.49 9.95 -7.75
CA SER A 376 -10.64 10.70 -9.00
C SER A 376 -10.01 9.91 -10.15
N ILE A 377 -10.82 9.63 -11.17
CA ILE A 377 -10.42 8.86 -12.35
C ILE A 377 -10.69 9.72 -13.58
N THR A 378 -9.63 10.13 -14.26
CA THR A 378 -9.73 10.92 -15.50
C THR A 378 -9.87 10.01 -16.72
N ASN A 379 -9.15 8.89 -16.74
CA ASN A 379 -9.20 7.88 -17.80
C ASN A 379 -8.76 6.52 -17.23
N GLY A 380 -8.98 5.45 -18.01
CA GLY A 380 -8.54 4.09 -17.69
C GLY A 380 -9.60 3.04 -18.00
N ILE A 381 -9.17 1.79 -18.18
CA ILE A 381 -10.04 0.63 -18.41
C ILE A 381 -9.96 -0.27 -17.18
N PHE A 382 -11.10 -0.59 -16.57
CA PHE A 382 -11.16 -1.38 -15.34
C PHE A 382 -12.01 -2.63 -15.53
N ASN A 383 -11.40 -3.78 -15.28
CA ASN A 383 -12.06 -5.06 -15.09
C ASN A 383 -11.88 -5.48 -13.64
N ILE A 384 -12.96 -5.42 -12.85
CA ILE A 384 -12.92 -5.69 -11.40
C ILE A 384 -13.79 -6.90 -11.10
N ASP A 385 -13.15 -7.94 -10.56
CA ASP A 385 -13.76 -9.15 -10.02
C ASP A 385 -13.54 -9.17 -8.49
N SER A 386 -14.54 -8.74 -7.73
CA SER A 386 -14.42 -8.52 -6.29
C SER A 386 -15.44 -9.33 -5.52
N ALA A 387 -15.05 -9.86 -4.37
CA ALA A 387 -15.99 -10.48 -3.42
C ALA A 387 -17.09 -9.52 -2.91
N MET A 388 -16.97 -8.21 -3.14
CA MET A 388 -18.01 -7.22 -2.78
C MET A 388 -19.00 -6.91 -3.91
N ILE A 389 -18.75 -7.34 -5.16
CA ILE A 389 -19.52 -6.90 -6.34
C ILE A 389 -20.03 -8.11 -7.13
N ARG A 390 -21.35 -8.23 -7.30
CA ARG A 390 -22.00 -9.24 -8.18
C ARG A 390 -22.26 -8.78 -9.63
N TYR A 391 -21.87 -7.56 -10.01
CA TYR A 391 -22.15 -7.03 -11.35
C TYR A 391 -20.89 -6.43 -12.01
N THR A 392 -20.54 -6.95 -13.18
CA THR A 392 -19.50 -6.37 -14.04
C THR A 392 -19.95 -4.99 -14.51
N VAL A 393 -19.26 -3.93 -14.07
CA VAL A 393 -19.46 -2.58 -14.60
C VAL A 393 -18.49 -2.39 -15.76
N THR A 394 -18.99 -2.45 -17.00
CA THR A 394 -18.25 -1.95 -18.16
C THR A 394 -18.58 -0.47 -18.28
N ALA A 395 -17.66 0.41 -17.86
CA ALA A 395 -17.73 1.81 -18.26
C ALA A 395 -17.32 1.91 -19.74
N VAL A 396 -18.18 2.49 -20.56
CA VAL A 396 -17.93 2.76 -22.00
C VAL A 396 -17.43 4.18 -22.17
#